data_AF-A0A9D6L7X9-F1
#
_entry.id   AF-A0A9D6L7X9-F1
#
_cell.length_a   1.000
_cell.length_b   1.000
_cell.length_c   1.000
_cell.angle_alpha   90.00
_cell.angle_beta   90.00
_cell.angle_gamma   90.00
#
_symmetry.space_group_name_H-M   'P 1'
#
loop_
_entity.id
_entity.type
_entity.pdbx_description
1 polymer ?
#
loop_
_entity_poly.entity_id
_entity_poly.type
_entity_poly.pdbx_seq_one_letter_code
_entity_poly.pdbx_strand_id
1 'polypeptide(L)' 'MLPFKLIYHDRYDLHLGAHVFASQKYRLVRETLLREKLAEESDFLAPEPAADAE' A
#
# COMPACT_ATOMS: atom_id res chain seq x y z
N MET A 1 -1.83 -15.47 -6.58
CA MET A 1 -0.45 -14.97 -6.59
C MET A 1 -0.23 -14.23 -7.88
N LEU A 2 0.22 -12.98 -7.79
CA LEU A 2 0.29 -12.06 -8.92
C LEU A 2 1.55 -12.32 -9.77
N PRO A 3 1.52 -12.04 -11.09
CA PRO A 3 2.71 -12.13 -11.95
C PRO A 3 3.68 -10.94 -11.76
N PHE A 4 3.42 -10.08 -10.77
CA PHE A 4 4.18 -8.88 -10.44
C PHE A 4 4.08 -8.59 -8.94
N LYS A 5 4.90 -7.65 -8.46
CA LYS A 5 4.87 -7.18 -7.07
C LYS A 5 4.09 -5.87 -6.93
N LEU A 6 3.40 -5.74 -5.81
CA LEU A 6 2.73 -4.52 -5.38
C LEU A 6 3.64 -3.77 -4.40
N ILE A 7 3.87 -2.49 -4.66
CA ILE A 7 4.60 -1.65 -3.71
C ILE A 7 3.63 -1.12 -2.66
N TYR A 8 3.90 -1.43 -1.40
CA TYR A 8 3.06 -1.03 -0.28
C TYR A 8 3.87 -0.86 0.99
N HIS A 9 3.49 0.13 1.80
CA HIS A 9 3.94 0.27 3.18
C HIS A 9 2.76 0.71 4.04
N ASP A 10 2.66 0.21 5.28
CA ASP A 10 1.62 0.67 6.23
C ASP A 10 1.60 2.18 6.48
N ARG A 11 2.74 2.86 6.32
CA ARG A 11 2.86 4.32 6.44
C ARG A 11 2.20 5.08 5.29
N TYR A 12 1.72 4.40 4.25
CA TYR A 12 0.89 5.03 3.22
C TYR A 12 -0.48 5.46 3.75
N ASP A 13 -0.97 4.84 4.83
CA ASP A 13 -2.08 5.43 5.59
C ASP A 13 -1.54 6.54 6.50
N LEU A 14 -1.55 7.77 5.97
CA LEU A 14 -1.03 8.97 6.63
C LEU A 14 -1.91 9.48 7.79
N HIS A 15 -3.07 8.87 8.05
CA HIS A 15 -3.98 9.25 9.14
C HIS A 15 -4.36 10.74 9.18
N LEU A 16 -4.60 11.37 8.02
CA LEU A 16 -4.86 12.81 7.88
C LEU A 16 -6.24 13.29 8.38
N GLY A 17 -7.03 12.44 9.05
CA GLY A 17 -8.40 12.76 9.44
C GLY A 17 -9.34 12.94 8.23
N ALA A 18 -10.25 13.92 8.30
CA ALA A 18 -11.24 14.22 7.26
C ALA A 18 -10.66 15.02 6.07
N HIS A 19 -9.46 14.64 5.63
CA HIS A 19 -8.79 15.27 4.51
C HIS A 19 -9.46 14.89 3.18
N VAL A 20 -9.54 15.82 2.22
CA VAL A 20 -10.16 15.58 0.90
C VAL A 20 -9.48 14.45 0.11
N PHE A 21 -8.22 14.16 0.44
CA PHE A 21 -7.50 12.98 0.00
C PHE A 21 -7.34 11.99 1.16
N ALA A 22 -8.26 11.05 1.28
CA ALA A 22 -8.20 9.99 2.29
C ALA A 22 -7.10 8.97 1.96
N SER A 23 -6.08 8.88 2.81
CA SER A 23 -4.98 7.92 2.71
C SER A 23 -5.39 6.48 3.05
N GLN A 24 -6.46 6.32 3.83
CA GLN A 24 -6.98 5.03 4.30
C GLN A 24 -7.24 4.03 3.16
N LYS A 25 -7.53 4.54 1.96
CA LYS A 25 -7.74 3.71 0.77
C LYS A 25 -6.57 2.76 0.49
N TYR A 26 -5.32 3.17 0.76
CA TYR A 26 -4.15 2.32 0.47
C TYR A 26 -4.17 1.05 1.34
N ARG A 27 -4.43 1.19 2.64
CA ARG A 27 -4.60 0.07 3.57
C ARG A 27 -5.81 -0.79 3.20
N LEU A 28 -6.97 -0.16 2.93
CA LEU A 28 -8.21 -0.87 2.57
C LEU A 28 -8.09 -1.67 1.26
N VAL A 29 -7.32 -1.18 0.29
CA VAL A 29 -7.02 -1.91 -0.96
C VAL A 29 -6.16 -3.14 -0.66
N ARG A 30 -5.08 -3.02 0.12
CA ARG A 30 -4.27 -4.19 0.53
C ARG A 30 -5.11 -5.24 1.25
N GLU A 31 -5.88 -4.82 2.25
CA GLU A 31 -6.75 -5.72 3.03
C GLU A 31 -7.77 -6.44 2.13
N THR A 32 -8.36 -5.74 1.18
CA THR A 32 -9.31 -6.32 0.23
C THR A 32 -8.62 -7.33 -0.70
N LEU A 33 -7.45 -7.02 -1.25
CA LEU A 33 -6.72 -7.95 -2.11
C LEU A 33 -6.37 -9.27 -1.39
N LEU A 34 -5.96 -9.19 -0.12
CA LEU A 34 -5.66 -10.36 0.72
C LEU A 34 -6.94 -11.13 1.06
N ARG A 35 -8.00 -10.44 1.50
CA ARG A 35 -9.29 -11.05 1.86
C ARG A 35 -9.92 -11.81 0.69
N GLU A 36 -9.92 -11.20 -0.49
CA GLU A 36 -10.46 -11.80 -1.73
C GLU A 36 -9.50 -12.80 -2.38
N LYS A 37 -8.33 -13.06 -1.77
CA LYS A 37 -7.29 -13.98 -2.27
C LYS A 37 -6.77 -13.63 -3.67
N LEU A 38 -6.85 -12.37 -4.05
CA LEU A 38 -6.32 -11.86 -5.32
C LEU A 38 -4.80 -11.66 -5.25
N ALA A 39 -4.28 -11.38 -4.05
CA ALA A 39 -2.85 -11.32 -3.75
C ALA A 39 -2.55 -12.12 -2.47
N GLU A 40 -1.30 -12.46 -2.26
CA GLU A 40 -0.78 -13.01 -1.00
C GLU A 40 0.27 -12.09 -0.39
N GLU A 41 0.64 -12.32 0.87
CA GLU A 41 1.63 -11.48 1.57
C GLU A 41 2.96 -11.37 0.80
N SER A 42 3.36 -12.44 0.11
CA SER A 42 4.60 -12.44 -0.68
C SER A 42 4.54 -11.52 -1.91
N ASP A 43 3.35 -11.12 -2.36
CA ASP A 43 3.16 -10.23 -3.52
C ASP A 43 3.46 -8.76 -3.18
N PHE A 44 3.62 -8.41 -1.91
CA PHE A 44 3.89 -7.04 -1.46
C PHE A 44 5.37 -6.80 -1.17
N LEU A 45 5.90 -5.66 -1.62
CA LEU A 45 7.24 -5.18 -1.30
C LEU A 45 7.17 -3.78 -0.69
N ALA A 46 7.96 -3.56 0.37
CA ALA A 46 8.13 -2.24 0.95
C ALA A 46 9.08 -1.40 0.07
N PRO A 47 8.76 -0.13 -0.23
CA PRO A 47 9.66 0.77 -0.91
C PRO A 47 10.81 1.21 -0.01
N GLU A 48 11.96 1.50 -0.62
CA GLU A 48 12.99 2.31 0.02
C GLU A 48 12.55 3.79 0.06
N PRO A 49 12.99 4.58 1.06
CA PRO A 49 12.78 6.02 1.07
C PRO A 49 13.36 6.68 -0.18
N ALA A 50 12.71 7.74 -0.65
CA ALA A 50 13.26 8.55 -1.74
C ALA A 50 14.56 9.23 -1.28
N ALA A 51 15.54 9.29 -2.18
CA ALA A 51 16.72 10.13 -1.99
C ALA A 51 16.37 11.61 -2.25
N ASP A 52 17.14 12.52 -1.65
CA ASP A 52 17.06 13.94 -1.97
C ASP A 52 17.41 14.15 -3.45
N ALA A 53 16.72 15.09 -4.11
CA ALA A 53 17.05 15.51 -5.47
C ALA A 53 18.17 16.56 -5.42
N GLU A 54 19.15 16.47 -6.33
CA GLU A 54 20.14 17.54 -6.57
C GLU A 54 19.52 18.78 -7.24
#